data_AF-A0A828RQY3-F1
#
_entry.id   AF-A0A828RQY3-F1
#
_cell.length_a   1.000
_cell.length_b   1.000
_cell.length_c   1.000
_cell.angle_alpha   90.00
_cell.angle_beta   90.00
_cell.angle_gamma   90.00
#
_symmetry.space_group_name_H-M   'P 1'
#
loop_
_entity.id
_entity.type
_entity.pdbx_description
1 polymer ?
#
loop_
_entity_poly.entity_id
_entity_poly.type
_entity_poly.pdbx_seq_one_letter_code
_entity_poly.pdbx_strand_id
1 'polypeptide(L)'
;MKDIIKALKVYQEIYKLMTGQQCEKVRVFIEFLKPYERKSFEEFQFNLSKDIESKKSRKVVKVDVVQLGKDFYEMKQLHSTNSEVTDYIELAENVKIKEVLTRNLSEAYAAIEGWDLKTINVSQLNFLGYALLNSELRGKTKKDRKKNLLQLLWKVIESEKMNEIYKNNLL
;
A
#
# COMPACT_ATOMS: atom_id res chain seq x y z
N MET A 1 28.26 0.47 -14.82
CA MET A 1 27.02 1.31 -14.91
C MET A 1 26.77 1.87 -16.31
N LYS A 2 27.79 2.45 -16.97
CA LYS A 2 27.70 2.95 -18.36
C LYS A 2 26.99 2.00 -19.34
N ASP A 3 27.31 0.71 -19.32
CA ASP A 3 26.70 -0.27 -20.25
C ASP A 3 25.21 -0.48 -19.98
N ILE A 4 24.79 -0.44 -18.72
CA ILE A 4 23.38 -0.52 -18.33
C ILE A 4 22.62 0.69 -18.87
N ILE A 5 23.17 1.90 -18.68
CA ILE A 5 22.58 3.14 -19.22
C ILE A 5 22.51 3.07 -20.76
N LYS A 6 23.53 2.53 -21.42
CA LYS A 6 23.55 2.35 -22.88
C LYS A 6 22.45 1.37 -23.33
N ALA A 7 22.29 0.24 -22.64
CA ALA A 7 21.23 -0.72 -22.93
C ALA A 7 19.83 -0.10 -22.75
N LEU A 8 19.62 0.69 -21.69
CA LEU A 8 18.37 1.40 -21.45
C LEU A 8 18.06 2.43 -22.54
N LYS A 9 19.08 3.15 -23.04
CA LYS A 9 18.92 4.07 -24.18
C LYS A 9 18.53 3.33 -25.46
N VAL A 10 19.15 2.18 -25.74
CA VAL A 10 18.77 1.33 -26.89
C VAL A 10 17.33 0.85 -26.76
N TYR A 11 16.93 0.38 -25.56
CA TYR A 11 15.54 0.01 -25.30
C TYR A 11 14.58 1.19 -25.54
N GLN A 12 14.95 2.39 -25.10
CA GLN A 12 14.15 3.60 -25.30
C GLN A 12 13.93 3.92 -26.79
N GLU A 13 14.96 3.75 -27.62
CA GLU A 13 14.85 3.91 -29.06
C GLU A 13 13.95 2.83 -29.69
N ILE A 14 14.11 1.57 -29.32
CA ILE A 14 13.24 0.47 -29.78
C ILE A 14 11.78 0.75 -29.40
N TYR A 15 11.55 1.17 -28.15
CA TYR A 15 10.22 1.51 -27.66
C TYR A 15 9.58 2.67 -28.46
N LYS A 16 10.36 3.71 -28.78
CA LYS A 16 9.92 4.82 -29.61
C LYS A 16 9.59 4.40 -31.04
N LEU A 17 10.38 3.49 -31.63
CA LEU A 17 10.09 2.94 -32.94
C LEU A 17 8.78 2.15 -32.97
N MET A 18 8.47 1.40 -31.90
CA MET A 18 7.25 0.58 -31.84
C MET A 18 5.99 1.39 -31.50
N THR A 19 6.10 2.42 -30.66
CA THR A 19 4.94 3.09 -30.06
C THR A 19 4.77 4.56 -30.49
N GLY A 20 5.76 5.13 -31.18
CA GLY A 20 5.83 6.56 -31.48
C GLY A 20 6.09 7.45 -30.27
N GLN A 21 6.22 6.88 -29.07
CA GLN A 21 6.36 7.60 -27.80
C GLN A 21 7.62 7.18 -27.04
N GLN A 22 8.05 7.99 -26.10
CA GLN A 22 9.15 7.67 -25.19
C GLN A 22 8.58 6.97 -23.94
N CYS A 23 9.22 5.89 -23.48
CA CYS A 23 8.82 5.24 -22.21
C CYS A 23 9.25 6.13 -21.04
N GLU A 24 8.29 6.73 -20.34
CA GLU A 24 8.57 7.67 -19.24
C GLU A 24 9.30 6.97 -18.07
N LYS A 25 8.96 5.71 -17.78
CA LYS A 25 9.64 4.93 -16.73
C LYS A 25 11.13 4.74 -17.01
N VAL A 26 11.50 4.45 -18.27
CA VAL A 26 12.90 4.25 -18.65
C VAL A 26 13.65 5.57 -18.69
N ARG A 27 13.01 6.65 -19.16
CA ARG A 27 13.57 8.01 -19.09
C ARG A 27 13.94 8.40 -17.66
N VAL A 28 12.99 8.27 -16.72
CA VAL A 28 13.20 8.55 -15.30
C VAL A 28 14.32 7.70 -14.73
N PHE A 29 14.37 6.41 -15.10
CA PHE A 29 15.40 5.51 -14.60
C PHE A 29 16.80 5.82 -15.15
N ILE A 30 16.91 6.24 -16.42
CA ILE A 30 18.17 6.73 -16.99
C ILE A 30 18.67 7.97 -16.25
N GLU A 31 17.79 8.94 -15.98
CA GLU A 31 18.14 10.14 -15.20
C GLU A 31 18.64 9.79 -13.79
N PHE A 32 17.97 8.84 -13.13
CA PHE A 32 18.40 8.33 -11.83
C PHE A 32 19.80 7.70 -11.86
N LEU A 33 20.15 6.99 -12.95
CA LEU A 33 21.44 6.32 -13.08
C LEU A 33 22.58 7.22 -13.57
N LYS A 34 22.30 8.37 -14.19
CA LYS A 34 23.31 9.30 -14.72
C LYS A 34 24.42 9.67 -13.72
N PRO A 35 24.14 10.00 -12.44
CA PRO A 35 25.18 10.33 -11.45
C PRO A 35 26.16 9.17 -11.18
N TYR A 36 25.77 7.94 -11.52
CA TYR A 36 26.54 6.72 -11.30
C TYR A 36 27.20 6.20 -12.59
N GLU A 37 27.12 6.92 -13.72
CA GLU A 37 27.58 6.43 -15.02
C GLU A 37 29.04 5.96 -15.01
N ARG A 38 29.91 6.73 -14.33
CA ARG A 38 31.36 6.47 -14.22
C ARG A 38 31.73 5.50 -13.10
N LYS A 39 30.77 5.08 -12.29
CA LYS A 39 31.02 4.19 -11.14
C LYS A 39 30.99 2.73 -11.57
N SER A 40 31.75 1.90 -10.86
CA SER A 40 31.62 0.46 -10.96
C SER A 40 30.25 0.01 -10.46
N PHE A 41 29.86 -1.24 -10.75
CA PHE A 41 28.60 -1.76 -10.24
C PHE A 41 28.64 -1.93 -8.72
N GLU A 42 29.79 -2.33 -8.18
CA GLU A 42 30.06 -2.48 -6.75
C GLU A 42 29.98 -1.12 -6.03
N GLU A 43 30.58 -0.07 -6.60
CA GLU A 43 30.47 1.30 -6.07
C GLU A 43 29.03 1.82 -6.13
N PHE A 44 28.29 1.49 -7.19
CA PHE A 44 26.87 1.81 -7.27
C PHE A 44 26.09 1.10 -6.15
N GLN A 45 26.30 -0.20 -5.95
CA GLN A 45 25.65 -0.96 -4.87
C GLN A 45 25.99 -0.40 -3.49
N PHE A 46 27.25 -0.06 -3.23
CA PHE A 46 27.70 0.50 -1.97
C PHE A 46 27.13 1.90 -1.69
N ASN A 47 27.05 2.75 -2.72
CA ASN A 47 26.43 4.08 -2.56
C ASN A 47 24.92 3.96 -2.39
N LEU A 48 24.27 3.06 -3.12
CA LEU A 48 22.85 2.80 -2.96
C LEU A 48 22.54 2.23 -1.58
N SER A 49 23.35 1.32 -1.05
CA SER A 49 23.18 0.80 0.31
C SER A 49 23.40 1.88 1.36
N LYS A 50 24.35 2.81 1.19
CA LYS A 50 24.50 3.99 2.06
C LYS A 50 23.32 4.95 1.99
N ASP A 51 22.75 5.19 0.82
CA ASP A 51 21.55 6.01 0.66
C ASP A 51 20.30 5.33 1.23
N ILE A 52 20.25 3.99 1.19
CA ILE A 52 19.20 3.20 1.85
C ILE A 52 19.41 3.19 3.36
N GLU A 53 20.65 3.05 3.85
CA GLU A 53 20.99 3.09 5.27
C GLU A 53 20.75 4.47 5.87
N SER A 54 21.08 5.56 5.15
CA SER A 54 20.77 6.93 5.59
C SER A 54 19.26 7.20 5.65
N LYS A 55 18.47 6.54 4.78
CA LYS A 55 16.99 6.49 4.88
C LYS A 55 16.49 5.60 6.01
N LYS A 56 17.16 4.48 6.32
CA LYS A 56 16.87 3.62 7.49
C LYS A 56 17.24 4.30 8.81
N SER A 57 18.17 5.26 8.79
CA SER A 57 18.56 6.08 9.95
C SER A 57 17.75 7.38 10.08
N ARG A 58 16.68 7.57 9.31
CA ARG A 58 15.59 8.41 9.81
C ARG A 58 15.11 7.73 11.08
N LYS A 59 15.20 8.43 12.23
CA LYS A 59 14.55 8.05 13.49
C LYS A 59 13.27 7.29 13.13
N VAL A 60 13.08 6.08 13.68
CA VAL A 60 11.78 5.43 13.68
C VAL A 60 10.85 6.41 14.37
N VAL A 61 10.26 7.32 13.59
CA VAL A 61 9.04 8.02 13.96
C VAL A 61 8.12 6.86 14.23
N LYS A 62 7.70 6.73 15.48
CA LYS A 62 6.78 5.69 15.90
C LYS A 62 5.51 5.97 15.12
N VAL A 63 5.40 5.39 13.92
CA VAL A 63 4.32 5.66 12.99
C VAL A 63 3.05 5.30 13.71
N ASP A 64 2.19 6.30 13.94
CA ASP A 64 0.94 6.08 14.63
C ASP A 64 -0.02 5.42 13.65
N VAL A 65 -0.02 4.09 13.67
CA VAL A 65 -0.82 3.23 12.80
C VAL A 65 -2.33 3.50 12.98
N VAL A 66 -2.74 4.02 14.15
CA VAL A 66 -4.14 4.44 14.37
C VAL A 66 -4.44 5.70 13.57
N GLN A 67 -3.55 6.70 13.64
CA GLN A 67 -3.73 7.94 12.88
C GLN A 67 -3.72 7.66 11.37
N LEU A 68 -2.78 6.84 10.89
CA LEU A 68 -2.77 6.43 9.46
C LEU A 68 -4.05 5.75 9.02
N GLY A 69 -4.66 4.92 9.87
CA GLY A 69 -5.93 4.28 9.57
C GLY A 69 -7.07 5.30 9.45
N LYS A 70 -7.11 6.29 10.33
CA LYS A 70 -8.10 7.39 10.27
C LYS A 70 -7.89 8.25 9.02
N ASP A 71 -6.65 8.62 8.73
CA ASP A 71 -6.30 9.42 7.56
C ASP A 71 -6.68 8.70 6.26
N PHE A 72 -6.50 7.38 6.20
CA PHE A 72 -6.96 6.58 5.06
C PHE A 72 -8.48 6.62 4.90
N TYR A 73 -9.22 6.47 6.01
CA TYR A 73 -10.67 6.53 5.99
C TYR A 73 -11.16 7.89 5.47
N GLU A 74 -10.58 8.99 5.97
CA GLU A 74 -10.89 10.35 5.52
C GLU A 74 -10.52 10.58 4.05
N MET A 75 -9.35 10.11 3.61
CA MET A 75 -8.93 10.17 2.20
C MET A 75 -9.94 9.55 1.26
N LYS A 76 -10.51 8.38 1.61
CA LYS A 76 -11.52 7.71 0.79
C LYS A 76 -12.81 8.52 0.67
N GLN A 77 -13.23 9.21 1.74
CA GLN A 77 -14.44 10.03 1.75
C GLN A 77 -14.23 11.36 1.01
N LEU A 78 -13.05 11.96 1.14
CA LEU A 78 -12.73 13.29 0.59
C LEU A 78 -12.05 13.24 -0.78
N HIS A 79 -11.79 12.04 -1.31
CA HIS A 79 -11.02 11.82 -2.55
C HIS A 79 -9.67 12.55 -2.57
N SER A 80 -9.01 12.61 -1.41
CA SER A 80 -7.72 13.28 -1.23
C SER A 80 -6.54 12.30 -1.20
N THR A 81 -5.31 12.82 -1.18
CA THR A 81 -4.07 12.03 -1.14
C THR A 81 -3.24 12.36 0.09
N ASN A 82 -2.77 11.33 0.81
CA ASN A 82 -1.78 11.44 1.89
C ASN A 82 -0.58 10.52 1.58
N SER A 83 0.60 11.11 1.46
CA SER A 83 1.84 10.38 1.13
C SER A 83 2.25 9.40 2.23
N GLU A 84 2.04 9.73 3.50
CA GLU A 84 2.42 8.86 4.62
C GLU A 84 1.59 7.58 4.66
N VAL A 85 0.28 7.71 4.40
CA VAL A 85 -0.64 6.58 4.27
C VAL A 85 -0.25 5.71 3.08
N THR A 86 0.10 6.33 1.95
CA THR A 86 0.53 5.62 0.74
C THR A 86 1.82 4.84 0.98
N ASP A 87 2.83 5.50 1.56
CA ASP A 87 4.11 4.89 1.90
C ASP A 87 3.95 3.70 2.86
N TYR A 88 3.06 3.83 3.85
CA TYR A 88 2.74 2.74 4.78
C TYR A 88 2.10 1.54 4.08
N ILE A 89 1.12 1.76 3.20
CA ILE A 89 0.43 0.68 2.47
C ILE A 89 1.38 -0.03 1.50
N GLU A 90 2.34 0.69 0.90
CA GLU A 90 3.32 0.13 -0.04
C GLU A 90 4.47 -0.65 0.63
N LEU A 91 4.53 -0.71 1.97
CA LEU A 91 5.50 -1.56 2.66
C LEU A 91 5.29 -3.04 2.31
N ALA A 92 6.39 -3.77 2.10
CA ALA A 92 6.37 -5.18 1.71
C ALA A 92 5.62 -6.09 2.72
N GLU A 93 5.62 -5.72 4.00
CA GLU A 93 4.89 -6.43 5.06
C GLU A 93 3.37 -6.18 5.02
N ASN A 94 2.91 -5.15 4.30
CA ASN A 94 1.52 -4.70 4.22
C ASN A 94 0.81 -5.10 2.93
N VAL A 95 1.39 -6.01 2.13
CA VAL A 95 0.77 -6.52 0.89
C VAL A 95 -0.68 -7.00 1.09
N LYS A 96 -0.94 -7.71 2.19
CA LYS A 96 -2.31 -8.18 2.53
C LYS A 96 -3.25 -7.04 2.91
N ILE A 97 -2.74 -6.01 3.57
CA ILE A 97 -3.52 -4.80 3.89
C ILE A 97 -3.93 -4.11 2.59
N LYS A 98 -2.98 -3.90 1.68
CA LYS A 98 -3.23 -3.31 0.36
C LYS A 98 -4.30 -4.07 -0.42
N GLU A 99 -4.22 -5.40 -0.44
CA GLU A 99 -5.21 -6.27 -1.09
C GLU A 99 -6.63 -6.08 -0.53
N VAL A 100 -6.77 -5.92 0.78
CA VAL A 100 -8.07 -5.70 1.43
C VAL A 100 -8.63 -4.31 1.12
N LEU A 101 -7.79 -3.27 1.13
CA LEU A 101 -8.24 -1.89 0.94
C LEU A 101 -8.72 -1.57 -0.49
N THR A 102 -8.31 -2.36 -1.48
CA THR A 102 -8.73 -2.21 -2.89
C THR A 102 -10.02 -2.95 -3.23
N ARG A 103 -10.53 -3.77 -2.30
CA ARG A 103 -11.74 -4.57 -2.47
C ARG A 103 -12.98 -3.87 -1.94
N ASN A 104 -14.16 -4.33 -2.36
CA ASN A 104 -15.40 -3.96 -1.68
C ASN A 104 -15.47 -4.64 -0.29
N LEU A 105 -16.38 -4.20 0.58
CA LEU A 105 -16.44 -4.67 1.97
C LEU A 105 -16.71 -6.18 2.08
N SER A 106 -17.54 -6.76 1.20
CA SER A 106 -17.84 -8.20 1.22
C SER A 106 -16.61 -9.05 0.86
N GLU A 107 -15.86 -8.65 -0.16
CA GLU A 107 -14.61 -9.30 -0.55
C GLU A 107 -13.49 -9.10 0.47
N ALA A 108 -13.43 -7.91 1.09
CA ALA A 108 -12.52 -7.61 2.19
C ALA A 108 -12.81 -8.52 3.40
N TYR A 109 -14.08 -8.72 3.75
CA TYR A 109 -14.49 -9.65 4.81
C TYR A 109 -13.96 -11.06 4.52
N ALA A 110 -14.25 -11.60 3.33
CA ALA A 110 -13.84 -12.95 2.96
C ALA A 110 -12.30 -13.12 2.96
N ALA A 111 -11.57 -12.11 2.49
CA ALA A 111 -10.12 -12.10 2.51
C ALA A 111 -9.57 -12.15 3.95
N ILE A 112 -10.06 -11.28 4.83
CA ILE A 112 -9.63 -11.22 6.23
C ILE A 112 -9.98 -12.52 6.95
N GLU A 113 -11.17 -13.07 6.72
CA GLU A 113 -11.61 -14.33 7.34
C GLU A 113 -10.61 -15.46 7.08
N GLY A 114 -10.13 -15.58 5.83
CA GLY A 114 -9.14 -16.57 5.42
C GLY A 114 -7.71 -16.40 5.96
N TRP A 115 -7.37 -15.28 6.62
CA TRP A 115 -6.00 -15.05 7.08
C TRP A 115 -5.58 -15.91 8.28
N ASP A 116 -4.39 -16.53 8.20
CA ASP A 116 -3.72 -17.10 9.38
C ASP A 116 -3.21 -15.97 10.31
N LEU A 117 -3.48 -16.10 11.61
CA LEU A 117 -3.02 -15.18 12.66
C LEU A 117 -1.49 -15.03 12.75
N LYS A 118 -0.72 -15.96 12.20
CA LYS A 118 0.74 -15.86 12.08
C LYS A 118 1.18 -14.84 11.04
N THR A 119 0.32 -14.56 10.06
CA THR A 119 0.65 -13.71 8.88
C THR A 119 0.21 -12.26 9.01
N ILE A 120 -0.40 -11.89 10.14
CA ILE A 120 -0.89 -10.54 10.41
C ILE A 120 -0.48 -10.15 11.84
N ASN A 121 -0.19 -8.87 12.09
CA ASN A 121 0.12 -8.37 13.43
C ASN A 121 -1.03 -7.50 14.00
N VAL A 122 -0.91 -7.11 15.28
CA VAL A 122 -1.97 -6.33 15.96
C VAL A 122 -2.08 -4.92 15.38
N SER A 123 -0.95 -4.28 15.02
CA SER A 123 -0.94 -2.94 14.43
C SER A 123 -1.69 -2.92 13.09
N GLN A 124 -1.45 -3.93 12.25
CA GLN A 124 -2.14 -4.11 10.98
C GLN A 124 -3.66 -4.33 11.14
N LEU A 125 -4.08 -5.08 12.17
CA LEU A 125 -5.50 -5.20 12.50
C LEU A 125 -6.10 -3.86 12.96
N ASN A 126 -5.39 -3.13 13.81
CA ASN A 126 -5.84 -1.82 14.28
C ASN A 126 -5.96 -0.82 13.13
N PHE A 127 -4.97 -0.79 12.24
CA PHE A 127 -5.03 -0.02 11.00
C PHE A 127 -6.32 -0.30 10.24
N LEU A 128 -6.63 -1.57 9.98
CA LEU A 128 -7.85 -1.96 9.25
C LEU A 128 -9.13 -1.56 9.96
N GLY A 129 -9.18 -1.63 11.29
CA GLY A 129 -10.33 -1.16 12.07
C GLY A 129 -10.66 0.30 11.79
N TYR A 130 -9.65 1.16 11.75
CA TYR A 130 -9.83 2.57 11.42
C TYR A 130 -10.00 2.80 9.91
N ALA A 131 -9.18 2.17 9.08
CA ALA A 131 -9.20 2.37 7.62
C ALA A 131 -10.51 1.94 6.96
N LEU A 132 -11.14 0.86 7.44
CA LEU A 132 -12.38 0.35 6.85
C LEU A 132 -13.63 0.91 7.53
N LEU A 133 -13.57 1.17 8.85
CA LEU A 133 -14.77 1.40 9.66
C LEU A 133 -14.66 2.62 10.59
N ASN A 134 -13.52 3.32 10.57
CA ASN A 134 -13.17 4.37 11.52
C ASN A 134 -13.40 3.96 13.00
N SER A 135 -13.04 2.73 13.36
CA SER A 135 -13.37 2.15 14.66
C SER A 135 -12.20 1.46 15.34
N GLU A 136 -12.13 1.59 16.67
CA GLU A 136 -11.17 0.85 17.47
C GLU A 136 -11.60 -0.61 17.66
N LEU A 137 -10.69 -1.53 17.39
CA LEU A 137 -10.93 -2.96 17.60
C LEU A 137 -10.85 -3.34 19.07
N ARG A 138 -11.90 -4.02 19.54
CA ARG A 138 -11.99 -4.59 20.89
C ARG A 138 -11.28 -5.94 20.96
N GLY A 139 -10.71 -6.24 22.13
CA GLY A 139 -10.12 -7.54 22.42
C GLY A 139 -8.66 -7.46 22.89
N LYS A 140 -8.28 -8.43 23.73
CA LYS A 140 -6.93 -8.50 24.31
C LYS A 140 -5.95 -9.22 23.39
N THR A 141 -6.42 -10.21 22.64
CA THR A 141 -5.56 -11.00 21.73
C THR A 141 -5.75 -10.60 20.27
N LYS A 142 -4.77 -10.96 19.44
CA LYS A 142 -4.86 -10.83 17.97
C LYS A 142 -6.09 -11.56 17.40
N LYS A 143 -6.42 -12.72 17.96
CA LYS A 143 -7.60 -13.53 17.58
C LYS A 143 -8.89 -12.77 17.88
N ASP A 144 -8.99 -12.18 19.08
CA ASP A 144 -10.18 -11.42 19.48
C ASP A 144 -10.38 -10.18 18.61
N ARG A 145 -9.29 -9.46 18.32
CA ARG A 145 -9.32 -8.27 17.46
C ARG A 145 -9.73 -8.63 16.04
N LYS A 146 -9.18 -9.70 15.46
CA LYS A 146 -9.60 -10.20 14.14
C LYS A 146 -11.10 -10.56 14.14
N LYS A 147 -11.57 -11.28 15.16
CA LYS A 147 -12.99 -11.64 15.31
C LYS A 147 -13.86 -10.40 15.42
N ASN A 148 -13.44 -9.40 16.20
CA ASN A 148 -14.19 -8.15 16.36
C ASN A 148 -14.24 -7.35 15.05
N LEU A 149 -13.14 -7.26 14.29
CA LEU A 149 -13.13 -6.63 12.97
C LEU A 149 -14.13 -7.28 12.02
N LEU A 150 -14.13 -8.62 11.92
CA LEU A 150 -15.08 -9.36 11.08
C LEU A 150 -16.53 -9.12 11.50
N GLN A 151 -16.82 -9.11 12.80
CA GLN A 151 -18.16 -8.80 13.31
C GLN A 151 -18.63 -7.39 12.94
N LEU A 152 -17.75 -6.40 13.01
CA LEU A 152 -18.10 -5.03 12.65
C LEU A 152 -18.30 -4.89 11.14
N LEU A 153 -17.43 -5.51 10.33
CA LEU A 153 -17.58 -5.54 8.86
C LEU A 153 -18.91 -6.19 8.45
N TRP A 154 -19.26 -7.32 9.04
CA TRP A 154 -20.52 -8.01 8.75
C TRP A 154 -21.73 -7.12 9.01
N LYS A 155 -21.76 -6.40 10.13
CA LYS A 155 -22.85 -5.47 10.45
C LYS A 155 -23.01 -4.35 9.42
N VAL A 156 -21.90 -3.81 8.92
CA VAL A 156 -21.94 -2.77 7.88
C VAL A 156 -22.45 -3.36 6.56
N ILE A 157 -21.92 -4.51 6.14
CA ILE A 157 -22.37 -5.21 4.91
C ILE A 157 -23.86 -5.53 4.98
N GLU A 158 -24.34 -6.03 6.11
CA GLU A 158 -25.76 -6.36 6.31
C GLU A 158 -26.64 -5.10 6.22
N SER A 159 -26.22 -4.00 6.83
CA SER A 159 -26.90 -2.71 6.72
C SER A 159 -26.94 -2.18 5.28
N GLU A 160 -25.84 -2.27 4.55
CA GLU A 160 -25.77 -1.89 3.12
C GLU A 160 -26.76 -2.70 2.28
N LYS A 161 -26.78 -4.03 2.44
CA LYS A 161 -27.71 -4.92 1.74
C LYS A 161 -29.17 -4.62 2.07
N MET A 162 -29.49 -4.36 3.34
CA MET A 162 -30.86 -3.99 3.73
C MET A 162 -31.28 -2.67 3.10
N ASN A 163 -30.40 -1.66 3.09
CA ASN A 163 -30.68 -0.37 2.47
C ASN A 163 -30.87 -0.48 0.94
N GLU A 164 -30.14 -1.36 0.26
CA GLU A 164 -30.36 -1.66 -1.16
C GLU A 164 -31.74 -2.28 -1.41
N ILE A 165 -32.17 -3.24 -0.57
CA ILE A 165 -33.52 -3.84 -0.66
C ILE A 165 -34.60 -2.77 -0.51
N TYR A 166 -34.47 -1.88 0.48
CA TYR A 166 -35.44 -0.79 0.67
C TYR A 166 -35.50 0.16 -0.52
N LYS A 167 -34.34 0.55 -1.08
CA LYS A 167 -34.30 1.41 -2.27
C LYS A 167 -34.93 0.76 -3.50
N ASN A 168 -34.71 -0.54 -3.69
CA ASN A 168 -35.27 -1.29 -4.82
C ASN A 168 -36.77 -1.54 -4.69
N ASN A 169 -37.32 -1.55 -3.47
CA ASN A 169 -38.76 -1.72 -3.21
C ASN A 169 -39.54 -0.40 -3.16
N LEU A 170 -38.86 0.74 -3.17
CA LEU A 170 -39.44 2.10 -3.19
C LEU A 170 -39.48 2.70 -4.63
N LEU A 171 -39.00 1.95 -5.61
CA LEU A 171 -39.10 2.22 -7.05
C LEU A 171 -40.13 1.28 -7.69
#